data_AF-A0A1E1MEV1-F1
#
_entry.id   AF-A0A1E1MEV1-F1
#
_cell.length_a   1.000
_cell.length_b   1.000
_cell.length_c   1.000
_cell.angle_alpha   90.00
_cell.angle_beta   90.00
_cell.angle_gamma   90.00
#
_symmetry.space_group_name_H-M   'P 1'
#
loop_
_entity.id
_entity.type
_entity.pdbx_description
1 polymer ?
#
loop_
_entity_poly.entity_id
_entity_poly.type
_entity_poly.pdbx_seq_one_letter_code
_entity_poly.pdbx_strand_id
1 'polypeptide(L)'
;MSFSALSPSPSPAPKIKVQIYSDLHLEMNGPIYTSKYTSRSLVYGGTRSGDLPSLAPYLFLAGDIGSLVIPSHQSAFETWLASQCAKHTYVFYVAGNHEFFGRRGGVDAGIAELRRLSRLACMGGRLVCLENERFDIPGAGVSVLGCVLWSRIVPAQASLGRLADVGSISGTSIEKHTARFERSYGFIKEAVRDIRAEGGERRIVVLTHYCPLMVGSTRFEFRGSWSNWQTDILGGEGVEGLGEGDTWIHGHTHFSHESWQDGVRVLSNSRGNSMERTRFEWDRVFEI
;
A
#
# COMPACT_ATOMS: atom_id res chain seq x y z
N MET A 1 -33.76 -33.30 28.85
CA MET A 1 -32.50 -32.92 28.17
C MET A 1 -32.89 -32.28 26.86
N SER A 2 -32.74 -30.95 26.73
CA SER A 2 -33.00 -30.24 25.47
C SER A 2 -31.65 -30.05 24.78
N PHE A 3 -31.46 -30.73 23.64
CA PHE A 3 -30.32 -30.47 22.78
C PHE A 3 -30.60 -29.17 22.03
N SER A 4 -29.95 -28.09 22.45
CA SER A 4 -29.87 -26.87 21.66
C SER A 4 -29.15 -27.20 20.36
N ALA A 5 -29.87 -27.14 19.24
CA ALA A 5 -29.24 -27.21 17.93
C ALA A 5 -28.24 -26.06 17.83
N LEU A 6 -26.95 -26.39 17.67
CA LEU A 6 -25.94 -25.43 17.31
C LEU A 6 -26.34 -24.83 15.97
N SER A 7 -26.58 -23.53 15.95
CA SER A 7 -26.75 -22.76 14.73
C SER A 7 -25.59 -23.10 13.78
N PRO A 8 -25.83 -23.33 12.49
CA PRO A 8 -24.73 -23.54 11.54
C PRO A 8 -23.82 -22.31 11.61
N SER A 9 -22.51 -22.55 11.75
CA SER A 9 -21.52 -21.50 11.64
C SER A 9 -21.77 -20.74 10.34
N PRO A 10 -21.82 -19.39 10.35
CA PRO A 10 -21.90 -18.63 9.11
C PRO A 10 -20.82 -19.12 8.13
N SER A 11 -21.21 -19.29 6.86
CA SER A 11 -20.25 -19.61 5.80
C SER A 11 -19.19 -18.51 5.77
N PRO A 12 -17.89 -18.85 5.74
CA PRO A 12 -16.84 -17.84 5.75
C PRO A 12 -17.04 -16.89 4.57
N ALA A 13 -16.84 -15.60 4.81
CA ALA A 13 -16.97 -14.57 3.77
C ALA A 13 -16.23 -14.97 2.47
N PRO A 14 -16.77 -14.63 1.29
CA PRO A 14 -16.13 -14.99 0.02
C PRO A 14 -14.72 -14.40 -0.06
N LYS A 15 -13.75 -15.23 -0.47
CA LYS A 15 -12.37 -14.80 -0.70
C LYS A 15 -12.24 -14.08 -2.04
N ILE A 16 -11.47 -13.00 -2.07
CA ILE A 16 -11.07 -12.32 -3.30
C ILE A 16 -9.62 -12.68 -3.65
N LYS A 17 -9.32 -12.71 -4.95
CA LYS A 17 -7.95 -12.84 -5.44
C LYS A 17 -7.39 -11.45 -5.72
N VAL A 18 -6.19 -11.18 -5.25
CA VAL A 18 -5.51 -9.90 -5.42
C VAL A 18 -4.07 -10.08 -5.86
N GLN A 19 -3.55 -9.11 -6.61
CA GLN A 19 -2.12 -8.88 -6.77
C GLN A 19 -1.71 -7.66 -5.97
N ILE A 20 -0.52 -7.69 -5.39
CA ILE A 20 0.02 -6.63 -4.54
C ILE A 20 1.37 -6.20 -5.13
N TYR A 21 1.56 -4.90 -5.32
CA TYR A 21 2.87 -4.31 -5.64
C TYR A 21 3.09 -3.03 -4.83
N SER A 22 4.34 -2.76 -4.52
CA SER A 22 4.81 -1.51 -3.91
C SER A 22 6.26 -1.25 -4.31
N ASP A 23 6.72 -0.02 -4.11
CA ASP A 23 8.12 0.37 -4.28
C ASP A 23 8.64 0.01 -5.70
N LEU A 24 7.79 0.23 -6.71
CA LEU A 24 8.15 -0.05 -8.12
C LEU A 24 9.12 0.99 -8.67
N HIS A 25 9.07 2.22 -8.15
CA HIS A 25 9.90 3.37 -8.53
C HIS A 25 10.04 3.50 -10.05
N LEU A 26 8.91 3.55 -10.77
CA LEU A 26 8.89 3.58 -12.24
C LEU A 26 9.65 4.81 -12.79
N GLU A 27 9.81 5.86 -12.01
CA GLU A 27 10.55 7.09 -12.32
C GLU A 27 12.08 6.92 -12.33
N MET A 28 12.63 6.01 -11.52
CA MET A 28 14.08 5.85 -11.35
C MET A 28 14.73 5.01 -12.47
N ASN A 29 13.93 4.52 -13.42
CA ASN A 29 14.29 3.47 -14.37
C ASN A 29 14.36 3.97 -15.85
N GLY A 30 14.85 5.18 -16.10
CA GLY A 30 14.86 5.79 -17.44
C GLY A 30 15.91 5.24 -18.44
N PRO A 31 15.91 5.69 -19.72
CA PRO A 31 14.78 6.16 -20.50
C PRO A 31 14.09 4.93 -21.12
N ILE A 32 12.75 4.88 -21.03
CA ILE A 32 11.93 3.82 -21.60
C ILE A 32 12.02 2.55 -20.69
N TYR A 33 10.96 1.86 -20.29
CA TYR A 33 10.12 1.06 -21.18
C TYR A 33 10.83 0.43 -22.43
N THR A 34 12.11 0.68 -22.71
CA THR A 34 12.93 0.13 -23.81
C THR A 34 14.45 0.24 -23.53
N SER A 35 15.11 -0.85 -23.90
CA SER A 35 16.51 -0.98 -24.35
C SER A 35 17.68 -1.16 -23.37
N LYS A 36 17.62 -0.84 -22.07
CA LYS A 36 18.72 -1.21 -21.12
C LYS A 36 18.47 -2.44 -20.24
N TYR A 37 17.32 -3.09 -20.38
CA TYR A 37 16.97 -4.31 -19.63
C TYR A 37 17.23 -5.63 -20.39
N THR A 38 18.14 -5.62 -21.37
CA THR A 38 18.40 -6.75 -22.27
C THR A 38 19.44 -7.76 -21.79
N SER A 39 20.05 -7.63 -20.61
CA SER A 39 20.90 -8.69 -20.06
C SER A 39 20.23 -9.46 -18.93
N ARG A 40 19.53 -10.54 -19.33
CA ARG A 40 19.26 -11.77 -18.57
C ARG A 40 18.80 -11.60 -17.11
N SER A 41 17.51 -11.30 -16.91
CA SER A 41 16.63 -11.93 -15.88
C SER A 41 15.24 -11.26 -15.76
N LEU A 42 14.96 -10.16 -16.46
CA LEU A 42 13.68 -9.41 -16.39
C LEU A 42 12.81 -9.58 -17.65
N VAL A 43 12.80 -10.79 -18.21
CA VAL A 43 11.84 -11.20 -19.25
C VAL A 43 10.98 -12.32 -18.68
N TYR A 44 10.00 -11.94 -17.88
CA TYR A 44 8.73 -12.66 -17.84
C TYR A 44 7.70 -11.76 -18.53
N GLY A 45 7.21 -12.20 -19.70
CA GLY A 45 6.03 -11.60 -20.35
C GLY A 45 6.13 -11.25 -21.83
N GLY A 46 7.32 -11.13 -22.44
CA GLY A 46 7.43 -10.99 -23.90
C GLY A 46 6.72 -9.79 -24.56
N THR A 47 6.24 -8.81 -23.79
CA THR A 47 5.63 -7.58 -24.32
C THR A 47 6.63 -6.42 -24.22
N ARG A 48 6.72 -5.60 -25.27
CA ARG A 48 7.64 -4.45 -25.39
C ARG A 48 7.24 -3.24 -24.53
N SER A 49 6.60 -3.46 -23.39
CA SER A 49 6.16 -2.42 -22.44
C SER A 49 5.95 -3.10 -21.10
N GLY A 50 6.43 -2.52 -19.99
CA GLY A 50 6.35 -3.01 -18.61
C GLY A 50 4.93 -3.25 -18.07
N ASP A 51 4.22 -4.16 -18.71
CA ASP A 51 2.90 -4.63 -18.38
C ASP A 51 3.02 -5.66 -17.26
N LEU A 52 2.36 -5.38 -16.15
CA LEU A 52 2.22 -6.35 -15.07
C LEU A 52 1.36 -7.53 -15.56
N PRO A 53 1.68 -8.77 -15.14
CA PRO A 53 0.80 -9.90 -15.40
C PRO A 53 -0.54 -9.64 -14.71
N SER A 54 -1.64 -9.85 -15.41
CA SER A 54 -3.00 -9.70 -14.87
C SER A 54 -3.52 -11.07 -14.46
N LEU A 55 -3.26 -11.45 -13.21
CA LEU A 55 -3.56 -12.77 -12.64
C LEU A 55 -4.69 -12.73 -11.61
N ALA A 56 -5.15 -11.54 -11.23
CA ALA A 56 -6.23 -11.32 -10.27
C ALA A 56 -7.15 -10.19 -10.72
N PRO A 57 -8.43 -10.17 -10.30
CA PRO A 57 -9.35 -9.08 -10.61
C PRO A 57 -9.01 -7.77 -9.88
N TYR A 58 -8.32 -7.81 -8.74
CA TYR A 58 -7.98 -6.63 -7.97
C TYR A 58 -6.47 -6.44 -7.88
N LEU A 59 -6.02 -5.20 -8.10
CA LEU A 59 -4.64 -4.79 -7.95
C LEU A 59 -4.49 -3.81 -6.79
N PHE A 60 -3.58 -4.09 -5.88
CA PHE A 60 -3.26 -3.24 -4.73
C PHE A 60 -1.86 -2.65 -4.93
N LEU A 61 -1.81 -1.32 -5.03
CA LEU A 61 -0.59 -0.54 -5.16
C LEU A 61 -0.30 0.17 -3.83
N ALA A 62 0.64 -0.37 -3.06
CA ALA A 62 0.97 0.04 -1.69
C ALA A 62 2.11 1.08 -1.63
N GLY A 63 2.00 2.12 -2.45
CA GLY A 63 2.90 3.28 -2.48
C GLY A 63 4.22 3.09 -3.23
N ASP A 64 4.90 4.22 -3.49
CA ASP A 64 6.15 4.35 -4.22
C ASP A 64 6.13 3.65 -5.59
N ILE A 65 5.09 3.95 -6.35
CA ILE A 65 4.87 3.38 -7.68
C ILE A 65 5.55 4.25 -8.74
N GLY A 66 5.41 5.56 -8.64
CA GLY A 66 5.85 6.48 -9.69
C GLY A 66 5.86 7.93 -9.23
N SER A 67 6.53 8.80 -9.99
CA SER A 67 6.61 10.22 -9.64
C SER A 67 5.38 11.01 -10.09
N LEU A 68 4.83 11.84 -9.20
CA LEU A 68 3.78 12.81 -9.54
C LEU A 68 4.32 14.19 -9.97
N VAL A 69 5.64 14.36 -10.01
CA VAL A 69 6.28 15.67 -10.23
C VAL A 69 7.16 15.73 -11.46
N ILE A 70 7.72 14.60 -11.92
CA ILE A 70 8.64 14.56 -13.05
C ILE A 70 7.85 14.68 -14.36
N PRO A 71 7.96 15.80 -15.12
CA PRO A 71 7.11 16.01 -16.29
C PRO A 71 7.34 14.97 -17.40
N SER A 72 8.58 14.51 -17.57
CA SER A 72 8.94 13.48 -18.54
C SER A 72 8.41 12.08 -18.18
N HIS A 73 7.99 11.86 -16.93
CA HIS A 73 7.44 10.60 -16.44
C HIS A 73 5.90 10.58 -16.49
N GLN A 74 5.26 11.74 -16.29
CA GLN A 74 3.82 11.85 -16.06
C GLN A 74 2.96 11.14 -17.12
N SER A 75 3.17 11.42 -18.41
CA SER A 75 2.35 10.81 -19.48
C SER A 75 2.51 9.29 -19.59
N ALA A 76 3.73 8.78 -19.38
CA ALA A 76 4.00 7.35 -19.36
C ALA A 76 3.36 6.68 -18.13
N PHE A 77 3.39 7.36 -16.98
CA PHE A 77 2.77 6.87 -15.76
C PHE A 77 1.25 6.81 -15.86
N GLU A 78 0.61 7.87 -16.38
CA GLU A 78 -0.84 7.89 -16.65
C GLU A 78 -1.24 6.76 -17.61
N THR A 79 -0.46 6.54 -18.67
CA THR A 79 -0.70 5.46 -19.64
C THR A 79 -0.56 4.07 -19.00
N TRP A 80 0.45 3.89 -18.15
CA TRP A 80 0.67 2.64 -17.43
C TRP A 80 -0.45 2.35 -16.42
N LEU A 81 -0.89 3.35 -15.65
CA LEU A 81 -2.01 3.21 -14.72
C LEU A 81 -3.30 2.85 -15.47
N ALA A 82 -3.56 3.51 -16.61
CA ALA A 82 -4.71 3.21 -17.45
C ALA A 82 -4.67 1.77 -17.99
N SER A 83 -3.49 1.26 -18.39
CA SER A 83 -3.36 -0.13 -18.84
C SER A 83 -3.59 -1.13 -17.70
N GLN A 84 -3.24 -0.81 -16.46
CA GLN A 84 -3.59 -1.63 -15.30
C GLN A 84 -5.11 -1.59 -15.05
N CYS A 85 -5.73 -0.42 -15.11
CA CYS A 85 -7.19 -0.27 -14.96
C CYS A 85 -7.98 -1.03 -16.02
N ALA A 86 -7.47 -1.11 -17.26
CA ALA A 86 -8.11 -1.89 -18.31
C ALA A 86 -8.14 -3.40 -18.01
N LYS A 87 -7.17 -3.90 -17.25
CA LYS A 87 -6.95 -5.33 -16.94
C LYS A 87 -7.64 -5.80 -15.66
N HIS A 88 -7.86 -4.90 -14.71
CA HIS A 88 -8.38 -5.20 -13.38
C HIS A 88 -9.79 -4.62 -13.20
N THR A 89 -10.58 -5.21 -12.30
CA THR A 89 -11.88 -4.68 -11.84
C THR A 89 -11.67 -3.38 -11.08
N TYR A 90 -10.75 -3.37 -10.12
CA TYR A 90 -10.27 -2.17 -9.43
C TYR A 90 -8.76 -2.20 -9.25
N VAL A 91 -8.16 -1.02 -9.33
CA VAL A 91 -6.78 -0.75 -8.94
C VAL A 91 -6.83 0.17 -7.73
N PHE A 92 -6.58 -0.38 -6.53
CA PHE A 92 -6.48 0.39 -5.30
C PHE A 92 -5.08 0.96 -5.17
N TYR A 93 -4.98 2.26 -4.91
CA TYR A 93 -3.70 2.96 -4.87
C TYR A 93 -3.60 3.89 -3.66
N VAL A 94 -2.65 3.62 -2.77
CA VAL A 94 -2.18 4.59 -1.78
C VAL A 94 -0.81 5.11 -2.22
N ALA A 95 -0.54 6.40 -2.05
CA ALA A 95 0.80 6.91 -2.28
C ALA A 95 1.78 6.42 -1.21
N GLY A 96 3.06 6.45 -1.56
CA GLY A 96 4.16 6.44 -0.63
C GLY A 96 4.81 7.81 -0.51
N ASN A 97 5.98 7.86 0.12
CA ASN A 97 6.70 9.11 0.34
C ASN A 97 7.28 9.68 -0.97
N HIS A 98 7.67 8.84 -1.94
CA HIS A 98 8.26 9.28 -3.20
C HIS A 98 7.28 10.05 -4.09
N GLU A 99 5.98 9.77 -4.02
CA GLU A 99 4.96 10.56 -4.74
C GLU A 99 4.93 12.05 -4.33
N PHE A 100 5.48 12.39 -3.15
CA PHE A 100 5.49 13.75 -2.61
C PHE A 100 6.84 14.48 -2.74
N PHE A 101 7.91 13.78 -3.12
CA PHE A 101 9.25 14.37 -3.21
C PHE A 101 9.32 15.48 -4.27
N GLY A 102 9.97 16.59 -3.93
CA GLY A 102 10.14 17.73 -4.84
C GLY A 102 8.85 18.46 -5.23
N ARG A 103 7.70 18.07 -4.69
CA ARG A 103 6.41 18.69 -5.03
C ARG A 103 6.21 20.03 -4.33
N ARG A 104 5.97 21.08 -5.11
CA ARG A 104 5.49 22.36 -4.56
C ARG A 104 4.09 22.16 -3.97
N GLY A 105 3.88 22.66 -2.75
CA GLY A 105 2.63 22.44 -2.00
C GLY A 105 2.60 21.15 -1.18
N GLY A 106 3.68 20.35 -1.20
CA GLY A 106 3.87 19.20 -0.31
C GLY A 106 2.82 18.10 -0.47
N VAL A 107 2.50 17.46 0.65
CA VAL A 107 1.59 16.30 0.72
C VAL A 107 0.20 16.63 0.15
N ASP A 108 -0.40 17.77 0.54
CA ASP A 108 -1.77 18.10 0.15
C ASP A 108 -1.91 18.24 -1.37
N ALA A 109 -0.92 18.87 -2.01
CA ALA A 109 -0.87 18.98 -3.46
C ALA A 109 -0.66 17.62 -4.15
N GLY A 110 0.02 16.67 -3.50
CA GLY A 110 0.21 15.31 -4.01
C GLY A 110 -1.06 14.48 -3.93
N ILE A 111 -1.76 14.55 -2.79
CA ILE A 111 -3.07 13.91 -2.63
C ILE A 111 -4.09 14.46 -3.63
N ALA A 112 -4.10 15.78 -3.85
CA ALA A 112 -4.95 16.39 -4.88
C ALA A 112 -4.67 15.84 -6.28
N GLU A 113 -3.41 15.52 -6.57
CA GLU A 113 -2.99 14.97 -7.86
C GLU A 113 -3.35 13.49 -8.03
N LEU A 114 -3.18 12.66 -7.00
CA LEU A 114 -3.69 11.27 -7.02
C LEU A 114 -5.19 11.24 -7.27
N ARG A 115 -5.93 12.13 -6.60
CA ARG A 115 -7.37 12.28 -6.82
C ARG A 115 -7.69 12.75 -8.25
N ARG A 116 -6.86 13.62 -8.83
CA ARG A 116 -6.99 14.01 -10.25
C ARG A 116 -6.77 12.82 -11.17
N LEU A 117 -5.74 12.01 -10.93
CA LEU A 117 -5.46 10.79 -11.72
C LEU A 117 -6.65 9.82 -11.71
N SER A 118 -7.24 9.56 -10.55
CA SER A 118 -8.42 8.68 -10.43
C SER A 118 -9.63 9.14 -11.24
N ARG A 119 -9.74 10.45 -11.50
CA ARG A 119 -10.85 11.04 -12.27
C ARG A 119 -10.57 11.12 -13.77
N LEU A 120 -9.37 10.76 -14.23
CA LEU A 120 -9.08 10.77 -15.67
C LEU A 120 -9.95 9.75 -16.40
N ALA A 121 -10.52 10.16 -17.53
CA ALA A 121 -11.41 9.31 -18.32
C ALA A 121 -10.74 7.99 -18.75
N CYS A 122 -9.43 8.02 -19.02
CA CYS A 122 -8.67 6.83 -19.39
C CYS A 122 -8.56 5.77 -18.26
N MET A 123 -8.85 6.13 -17.01
CA MET A 123 -8.89 5.17 -15.89
C MET A 123 -10.20 4.39 -15.84
N GLY A 124 -11.24 4.81 -16.59
CA GLY A 124 -12.52 4.10 -16.69
C GLY A 124 -13.27 3.95 -15.36
N GLY A 125 -12.98 4.81 -14.37
CA GLY A 125 -13.55 4.71 -13.02
C GLY A 125 -13.05 3.53 -12.19
N ARG A 126 -11.93 2.91 -12.58
CA ARG A 126 -11.38 1.71 -11.91
C ARG A 126 -10.15 1.99 -11.04
N LEU A 127 -9.52 3.16 -11.20
CA LEU A 127 -8.46 3.62 -10.30
C LEU A 127 -9.10 4.23 -9.05
N VAL A 128 -8.78 3.65 -7.89
CA VAL A 128 -9.29 4.08 -6.59
C VAL A 128 -8.11 4.54 -5.74
N CYS A 129 -7.79 5.83 -5.78
CA CYS A 129 -6.80 6.42 -4.88
C CYS A 129 -7.42 6.68 -3.50
N LEU A 130 -6.76 6.23 -2.44
CA LEU A 130 -7.25 6.33 -1.06
C LEU A 130 -6.28 7.12 -0.17
N GLU A 131 -6.80 8.10 0.59
CA GLU A 131 -6.08 8.76 1.68
C GLU A 131 -7.02 9.06 2.84
N ASN A 132 -6.99 8.18 3.85
CA ASN A 132 -7.94 8.12 4.97
C ASN A 132 -9.38 7.91 4.48
N GLU A 133 -9.54 6.99 3.53
CA GLU A 133 -10.80 6.69 2.86
C GLU A 133 -11.08 5.19 2.87
N ARG A 134 -12.37 4.83 3.01
CA ARG A 134 -12.88 3.46 2.93
C ARG A 134 -13.53 3.24 1.56
N PHE A 135 -13.26 2.09 0.96
CA PHE A 135 -13.96 1.61 -0.23
C PHE A 135 -14.51 0.21 0.00
N ASP A 136 -15.82 0.04 -0.16
CA ASP A 136 -16.47 -1.26 -0.08
C ASP A 136 -16.59 -1.89 -1.45
N ILE A 137 -15.95 -3.05 -1.64
CA ILE A 137 -15.99 -3.76 -2.92
C ILE A 137 -17.41 -4.33 -3.11
N PRO A 138 -18.17 -3.90 -4.13
CA PRO A 138 -19.55 -4.33 -4.31
C PRO A 138 -19.67 -5.86 -4.43
N GLY A 139 -20.49 -6.46 -3.58
CA GLY A 139 -20.77 -7.91 -3.61
C GLY A 139 -19.63 -8.82 -3.13
N ALA A 140 -18.46 -8.28 -2.75
CA ALA A 140 -17.32 -9.09 -2.32
C ALA A 140 -17.24 -9.32 -0.81
N GLY A 141 -17.99 -8.56 0.00
CA GLY A 141 -17.89 -8.64 1.46
C GLY A 141 -16.53 -8.18 2.00
N VAL A 142 -15.84 -7.29 1.28
CA VAL A 142 -14.52 -6.75 1.63
C VAL A 142 -14.58 -5.23 1.67
N SER A 143 -14.00 -4.64 2.70
CA SER A 143 -13.77 -3.20 2.84
C SER A 143 -12.28 -2.90 2.81
N VAL A 144 -11.87 -1.99 1.93
CA VAL A 144 -10.50 -1.51 1.81
C VAL A 144 -10.39 -0.16 2.53
N LEU A 145 -9.53 -0.09 3.53
CA LEU A 145 -9.16 1.14 4.23
C LEU A 145 -7.80 1.58 3.71
N GLY A 146 -7.69 2.75 3.08
CA GLY A 146 -6.45 3.19 2.47
C GLY A 146 -5.94 4.52 3.00
N CYS A 147 -4.65 4.58 3.33
CA CYS A 147 -3.94 5.81 3.67
C CYS A 147 -2.42 5.63 3.51
N VAL A 148 -1.66 6.72 3.36
CA VAL A 148 -0.18 6.64 3.38
C VAL A 148 0.33 6.10 4.73
N LEU A 149 -0.42 6.32 5.82
CA LEU A 149 -0.13 6.01 7.23
C LEU A 149 0.96 6.88 7.88
N TRP A 150 2.09 7.12 7.24
CA TRP A 150 3.23 7.83 7.86
C TRP A 150 3.76 7.10 9.12
N SER A 151 4.58 7.77 9.94
CA SER A 151 5.08 7.21 11.20
C SER A 151 5.16 8.26 12.29
N ARG A 152 5.25 7.85 13.56
CA ARG A 152 5.78 8.76 14.59
C ARG A 152 7.28 8.91 14.43
N ILE A 153 7.79 10.13 14.61
CA ILE A 153 9.23 10.36 14.70
C ILE A 153 9.61 10.44 16.17
N VAL A 154 10.41 9.48 16.64
CA VAL A 154 10.91 9.49 18.01
C VAL A 154 12.03 10.55 18.10
N PRO A 155 11.96 11.52 19.03
CA PRO A 155 12.96 12.58 19.13
C PRO A 155 14.40 12.06 19.25
N ALA A 156 14.61 10.95 19.97
CA ALA A 156 15.92 10.30 20.10
C ALA A 156 16.50 9.76 18.76
N GLN A 157 15.66 9.56 17.74
CA GLN A 157 16.06 9.11 16.41
C GLN A 157 16.03 10.24 15.36
N ALA A 158 15.58 11.44 15.72
CA ALA A 158 15.47 12.58 14.81
C ALA A 158 16.83 13.13 14.36
N SER A 159 17.87 13.02 15.19
CA SER A 159 19.22 13.51 14.93
C SER A 159 20.10 12.56 14.11
N LEU A 160 19.64 11.34 13.83
CA LEU A 160 20.43 10.30 13.15
C LEU A 160 20.60 10.53 11.64
N GLY A 161 20.29 11.72 11.12
CA GLY A 161 20.41 12.05 9.69
C GLY A 161 19.49 11.24 8.76
N ARG A 162 18.47 10.56 9.34
CA ARG A 162 17.65 9.53 8.68
C ARG A 162 16.20 9.94 8.43
N LEU A 163 15.87 11.22 8.60
CA LEU A 163 14.55 11.79 8.27
C LEU A 163 14.50 12.21 6.79
N ALA A 164 14.82 11.28 5.89
CA ALA A 164 14.90 11.57 4.45
C ALA A 164 13.59 12.19 3.94
N ASP A 165 12.44 11.72 4.41
CA ASP A 165 11.13 12.22 3.98
C ASP A 165 10.86 13.63 4.50
N VAL A 166 11.23 13.91 5.76
CA VAL A 166 11.04 15.24 6.37
C VAL A 166 11.86 16.30 5.62
N GLY A 167 13.05 15.93 5.13
CA GLY A 167 13.89 16.83 4.32
C GLY A 167 13.46 16.96 2.87
N SER A 168 12.80 15.95 2.30
CA SER A 168 12.55 15.85 0.85
C SER A 168 11.14 16.30 0.42
N ILE A 169 10.21 16.43 1.38
CA ILE A 169 8.83 16.85 1.12
C ILE A 169 8.64 18.32 1.50
N SER A 170 8.26 19.15 0.52
CA SER A 170 8.07 20.58 0.74
C SER A 170 7.06 20.87 1.86
N GLY A 171 7.44 21.75 2.80
CA GLY A 171 6.56 22.23 3.86
C GLY A 171 6.21 21.20 4.94
N THR A 172 6.84 20.02 4.93
CA THR A 172 6.72 19.04 6.00
C THR A 172 7.64 19.39 7.18
N SER A 173 7.27 18.93 8.37
CA SER A 173 8.07 19.00 9.60
C SER A 173 7.86 17.70 10.38
N ILE A 174 8.65 17.47 11.43
CA ILE A 174 8.47 16.32 12.33
C ILE A 174 7.05 16.28 12.90
N GLU A 175 6.55 17.44 13.34
CA GLU A 175 5.21 17.60 13.91
C GLU A 175 4.14 17.30 12.87
N LYS A 176 4.30 17.81 11.64
CA LYS A 176 3.33 17.55 10.57
C LYS A 176 3.34 16.08 10.13
N HIS A 177 4.51 15.44 10.05
CA HIS A 177 4.66 14.02 9.74
C HIS A 177 3.96 13.16 10.79
N THR A 178 4.26 13.40 12.06
CA THR A 178 3.65 12.70 13.19
C THR A 178 2.14 12.96 13.26
N ALA A 179 1.69 14.20 13.03
CA ALA A 179 0.27 14.52 13.03
C ALA A 179 -0.50 13.86 11.87
N ARG A 180 0.14 13.59 10.72
CA ARG A 180 -0.48 12.78 9.66
C ARG A 180 -0.65 11.34 10.11
N PHE A 181 0.37 10.77 10.78
CA PHE A 181 0.25 9.45 11.37
C PHE A 181 -0.91 9.33 12.34
N GLU A 182 -1.05 10.27 13.29
CA GLU A 182 -2.15 10.21 14.27
C GLU A 182 -3.52 10.31 13.61
N ARG A 183 -3.64 11.11 12.55
CA ARG A 183 -4.90 11.20 11.77
C ARG A 183 -5.21 9.88 11.06
N SER A 184 -4.23 9.28 10.38
CA SER A 184 -4.42 8.02 9.66
C SER A 184 -4.72 6.87 10.61
N TYR A 185 -4.03 6.79 11.75
CA TYR A 185 -4.28 5.78 12.76
C TYR A 185 -5.66 5.97 13.43
N GLY A 186 -6.07 7.22 13.70
CA GLY A 186 -7.42 7.55 14.14
C GLY A 186 -8.49 7.08 13.15
N PHE A 187 -8.32 7.42 11.87
CA PHE A 187 -9.19 6.97 10.79
C PHE A 187 -9.32 5.44 10.73
N ILE A 188 -8.21 4.70 10.80
CA ILE A 188 -8.25 3.23 10.74
C ILE A 188 -9.08 2.67 11.91
N LYS A 189 -8.86 3.16 13.14
CA LYS A 189 -9.62 2.71 14.31
C LYS A 189 -11.11 3.01 14.19
N GLU A 190 -11.46 4.22 13.77
CA GLU A 190 -12.86 4.62 13.57
C GLU A 190 -13.52 3.78 12.47
N ALA A 191 -12.86 3.60 11.33
CA ALA A 191 -13.41 2.82 10.23
C ALA A 191 -13.57 1.33 10.57
N VAL A 192 -12.62 0.73 11.30
CA VAL A 192 -12.76 -0.66 11.78
C VAL A 192 -13.93 -0.77 12.74
N ARG A 193 -14.05 0.13 13.72
CA ARG A 193 -15.18 0.15 14.66
C ARG A 193 -16.51 0.24 13.90
N ASP A 194 -16.60 1.15 12.94
CA ASP A 194 -17.83 1.38 12.19
C ASP A 194 -18.19 0.16 11.32
N ILE A 195 -17.22 -0.47 10.64
CA ILE A 195 -17.43 -1.72 9.89
C ILE A 195 -17.94 -2.84 10.80
N ARG A 196 -17.36 -2.99 12.00
CA ARG A 196 -17.77 -4.02 12.95
C ARG A 196 -19.16 -3.74 13.54
N ALA A 197 -19.51 -2.47 13.74
CA ALA A 197 -20.82 -2.05 14.20
C ALA A 197 -21.94 -2.25 13.16
N GLU A 198 -21.63 -2.15 11.86
CA GLU A 198 -22.56 -2.48 10.77
C GLU A 198 -22.98 -3.97 10.80
N GLY A 199 -22.19 -4.83 11.43
CA GLY A 199 -22.44 -6.26 11.55
C GLY A 199 -22.08 -7.08 10.30
N GLY A 200 -22.11 -8.40 10.44
CA GLY A 200 -21.72 -9.36 9.39
C GLY A 200 -20.21 -9.67 9.36
N GLU A 201 -19.82 -10.65 8.55
CA GLU A 201 -18.44 -11.15 8.47
C GLU A 201 -17.60 -10.43 7.40
N ARG A 202 -17.74 -9.11 7.31
CA ARG A 202 -17.02 -8.32 6.31
C ARG A 202 -15.51 -8.35 6.60
N ARG A 203 -14.70 -8.74 5.63
CA ARG A 203 -13.23 -8.68 5.78
C ARG A 203 -12.72 -7.27 5.60
N ILE A 204 -11.74 -6.89 6.40
CA ILE A 204 -11.09 -5.59 6.33
C ILE A 204 -9.70 -5.77 5.72
N VAL A 205 -9.41 -4.98 4.69
CA VAL A 205 -8.07 -4.82 4.14
C VAL A 205 -7.57 -3.42 4.46
N VAL A 206 -6.55 -3.32 5.29
CA VAL A 206 -5.85 -2.06 5.54
C VAL A 206 -4.70 -1.97 4.55
N LEU A 207 -4.76 -1.00 3.64
CA LEU A 207 -3.74 -0.73 2.63
C LEU A 207 -2.96 0.52 3.02
N THR A 208 -1.67 0.36 3.35
CA THR A 208 -0.79 1.47 3.69
C THR A 208 0.49 1.44 2.90
N HIS A 209 1.25 2.53 2.92
CA HIS A 209 2.63 2.47 2.45
C HIS A 209 3.58 2.14 3.62
N TYR A 210 3.49 2.89 4.71
CA TYR A 210 4.31 2.64 5.90
C TYR A 210 3.91 1.32 6.59
N CYS A 211 4.91 0.62 7.12
CA CYS A 211 4.74 -0.69 7.71
C CYS A 211 4.12 -0.63 9.13
N PRO A 212 3.16 -1.52 9.47
CA PRO A 212 2.51 -1.55 10.79
C PRO A 212 3.31 -2.29 11.89
N LEU A 213 4.48 -2.84 11.54
CA LEU A 213 5.31 -3.67 12.42
C LEU A 213 6.76 -3.18 12.42
N MET A 214 7.42 -3.22 13.58
CA MET A 214 8.87 -3.02 13.68
C MET A 214 9.68 -4.32 13.59
N VAL A 215 9.07 -5.46 13.89
CA VAL A 215 9.74 -6.77 13.94
C VAL A 215 9.25 -7.67 12.80
N GLY A 216 10.20 -8.34 12.13
CA GLY A 216 9.89 -9.34 11.09
C GLY A 216 9.54 -8.76 9.71
N SER A 217 9.39 -7.45 9.60
CA SER A 217 8.92 -6.73 8.41
C SER A 217 9.99 -5.85 7.74
N THR A 218 11.25 -5.97 8.14
CA THR A 218 12.38 -5.26 7.54
C THR A 218 13.62 -6.13 7.48
N ARG A 219 14.57 -5.79 6.61
CA ARG A 219 15.87 -6.47 6.53
C ARG A 219 16.66 -6.29 7.83
N PHE A 220 17.47 -7.28 8.17
CA PHE A 220 18.24 -7.31 9.42
C PHE A 220 19.10 -6.05 9.64
N GLU A 221 19.68 -5.52 8.57
CA GLU A 221 20.56 -4.34 8.56
C GLU A 221 19.88 -3.04 9.01
N PHE A 222 18.53 -2.98 8.94
CA PHE A 222 17.75 -1.80 9.32
C PHE A 222 17.03 -1.94 10.66
N ARG A 223 17.26 -3.06 11.38
CA ARG A 223 16.74 -3.24 12.74
C ARG A 223 17.30 -2.18 13.68
N GLY A 224 16.43 -1.52 14.45
CA GLY A 224 16.80 -0.50 15.44
C GLY A 224 16.55 0.94 14.98
N SER A 225 16.19 1.18 13.72
CA SER A 225 15.99 2.51 13.13
C SER A 225 14.65 2.59 12.39
N TRP A 226 13.56 2.67 13.14
CA TRP A 226 12.18 2.57 12.62
C TRP A 226 11.54 3.93 12.36
N SER A 227 11.95 4.98 13.07
CA SER A 227 11.42 6.33 12.85
C SER A 227 11.56 6.72 11.38
N ASN A 228 10.47 7.19 10.77
CA ASN A 228 10.38 7.55 9.36
C ASN A 228 10.25 6.37 8.37
N TRP A 229 10.17 5.13 8.86
CA TRP A 229 10.10 3.93 8.00
C TRP A 229 9.00 2.95 8.41
N GLN A 230 8.76 2.80 9.71
CA GLN A 230 7.85 1.79 10.26
C GLN A 230 7.11 2.37 11.47
N THR A 231 6.06 1.64 11.87
CA THR A 231 5.25 1.88 13.06
C THR A 231 5.12 0.56 13.81
N ASP A 232 4.57 0.58 15.03
CA ASP A 232 4.35 -0.65 15.81
C ASP A 232 2.89 -0.83 16.21
N ILE A 233 1.98 -0.40 15.31
CA ILE A 233 0.53 -0.51 15.53
C ILE A 233 0.17 -1.96 15.86
N LEU A 234 0.62 -2.92 15.06
CA LEU A 234 0.28 -4.32 15.32
C LEU A 234 1.20 -4.98 16.37
N GLY A 235 2.36 -4.38 16.70
CA GLY A 235 3.29 -4.90 17.69
C GLY A 235 2.99 -4.52 19.14
N GLY A 236 2.05 -3.60 19.38
CA GLY A 236 1.65 -3.26 20.76
C GLY A 236 0.54 -2.23 20.94
N GLU A 237 0.27 -1.34 19.99
CA GLU A 237 -0.80 -0.33 20.16
C GLU A 237 -2.20 -0.88 19.84
N GLY A 238 -2.29 -1.77 18.87
CA GLY A 238 -3.50 -2.48 18.44
C GLY A 238 -4.48 -1.65 17.60
N VAL A 239 -5.43 -2.33 16.97
CA VAL A 239 -6.64 -1.74 16.39
C VAL A 239 -7.80 -2.63 16.85
N GLU A 240 -8.60 -2.14 17.79
CA GLU A 240 -9.72 -2.92 18.33
C GLU A 240 -10.69 -3.32 17.22
N GLY A 241 -11.04 -4.61 17.16
CA GLY A 241 -11.94 -5.18 16.14
C GLY A 241 -11.24 -5.65 14.85
N LEU A 242 -9.95 -5.41 14.68
CA LEU A 242 -9.15 -6.02 13.61
C LEU A 242 -8.59 -7.37 14.11
N GLY A 243 -8.70 -8.43 13.32
CA GLY A 243 -8.29 -9.77 13.75
C GLY A 243 -8.30 -10.82 12.66
N GLU A 244 -8.70 -12.05 13.02
CA GLU A 244 -8.73 -13.19 12.10
C GLU A 244 -9.57 -12.90 10.85
N GLY A 245 -8.99 -13.19 9.68
CA GLY A 245 -9.62 -12.93 8.38
C GLY A 245 -9.37 -11.53 7.83
N ASP A 246 -8.85 -10.60 8.64
CA ASP A 246 -8.42 -9.28 8.15
C ASP A 246 -6.98 -9.31 7.65
N THR A 247 -6.65 -8.36 6.77
CA THR A 247 -5.33 -8.27 6.15
C THR A 247 -4.80 -6.84 6.19
N TRP A 248 -3.52 -6.68 6.51
CA TRP A 248 -2.78 -5.44 6.39
C TRP A 248 -1.73 -5.57 5.28
N ILE A 249 -1.81 -4.71 4.27
CA ILE A 249 -0.89 -4.66 3.13
C ILE A 249 -0.01 -3.41 3.26
N HIS A 250 1.30 -3.56 3.11
CA HIS A 250 2.24 -2.43 3.17
C HIS A 250 3.41 -2.50 2.18
N GLY A 251 4.11 -1.38 2.02
CA GLY A 251 5.35 -1.22 1.23
C GLY A 251 6.51 -0.69 2.10
N HIS A 252 7.28 0.27 1.56
CA HIS A 252 8.32 1.13 2.17
C HIS A 252 9.58 0.43 2.69
N THR A 253 9.42 -0.75 3.27
CA THR A 253 10.50 -1.51 3.91
C THR A 253 11.42 -2.24 2.93
N HIS A 254 11.02 -2.27 1.65
CA HIS A 254 11.71 -3.00 0.58
C HIS A 254 11.96 -4.47 0.98
N PHE A 255 10.96 -5.07 1.63
CA PHE A 255 11.04 -6.45 2.13
C PHE A 255 9.69 -7.14 1.94
N SER A 256 9.61 -7.99 0.92
CA SER A 256 8.43 -8.82 0.67
C SER A 256 8.35 -9.95 1.68
N HIS A 257 7.20 -10.06 2.33
CA HIS A 257 6.92 -11.09 3.31
C HIS A 257 5.43 -11.36 3.44
N GLU A 258 5.13 -12.45 4.12
CA GLU A 258 3.81 -12.80 4.59
C GLU A 258 3.95 -13.31 6.02
N SER A 259 3.21 -12.72 6.93
CA SER A 259 3.25 -13.02 8.37
C SER A 259 1.88 -12.80 9.01
N TRP A 260 1.78 -13.09 10.31
CA TRP A 260 0.57 -12.86 11.10
C TRP A 260 0.94 -12.20 12.42
N GLN A 261 0.10 -11.27 12.85
CA GLN A 261 0.18 -10.63 14.16
C GLN A 261 -1.23 -10.56 14.74
N ASP A 262 -1.44 -11.20 15.89
CA ASP A 262 -2.73 -11.26 16.60
C ASP A 262 -3.93 -11.62 15.71
N GLY A 263 -3.73 -12.57 14.78
CA GLY A 263 -4.73 -13.04 13.84
C GLY A 263 -4.84 -12.23 12.54
N VAL A 264 -4.33 -11.00 12.51
CA VAL A 264 -4.27 -10.18 11.30
C VAL A 264 -3.15 -10.68 10.39
N ARG A 265 -3.45 -10.95 9.13
CA ARG A 265 -2.44 -11.31 8.12
C ARG A 265 -1.73 -10.05 7.65
N VAL A 266 -0.40 -10.04 7.64
CA VAL A 266 0.41 -8.90 7.19
C VAL A 266 1.17 -9.30 5.93
N LEU A 267 0.96 -8.54 4.86
CA LEU A 267 1.49 -8.80 3.52
C LEU A 267 2.32 -7.62 3.03
N SER A 268 3.44 -7.94 2.39
CA SER A 268 4.19 -6.99 1.57
C SER A 268 4.75 -7.68 0.35
N ASN A 269 4.65 -7.01 -0.80
CA ASN A 269 5.32 -7.41 -2.03
C ASN A 269 6.02 -6.17 -2.63
N SER A 270 7.09 -5.76 -1.96
CA SER A 270 7.90 -4.60 -2.31
C SER A 270 8.98 -4.96 -3.31
N ARG A 271 9.04 -4.25 -4.43
CA ARG A 271 10.15 -4.42 -5.37
C ARG A 271 11.42 -3.80 -4.85
N GLY A 272 11.35 -2.56 -4.37
CA GLY A 272 12.50 -1.76 -3.96
C GLY A 272 13.42 -1.39 -5.12
N ASN A 273 14.63 -0.96 -4.77
CA ASN A 273 15.62 -0.54 -5.78
C ASN A 273 16.20 -1.73 -6.55
N SER A 274 16.70 -1.47 -7.77
CA SER A 274 17.16 -2.50 -8.71
C SER A 274 18.31 -3.41 -8.21
N MET A 275 19.01 -3.00 -7.14
CA MET A 275 20.12 -3.76 -6.54
C MET A 275 19.73 -4.49 -5.25
N GLU A 276 18.50 -4.32 -4.77
CA GLU A 276 18.06 -4.85 -3.49
C GLU A 276 17.49 -6.26 -3.63
N ARG A 277 17.76 -7.10 -2.63
CA ARG A 277 17.17 -8.43 -2.52
C ARG A 277 15.93 -8.34 -1.63
N THR A 278 14.80 -8.07 -2.27
CA THR A 278 13.53 -7.79 -1.58
C THR A 278 12.60 -9.00 -1.48
N ARG A 279 12.89 -10.11 -2.17
CA ARG A 279 12.00 -11.29 -2.32
C ARG A 279 10.71 -10.99 -3.08
N PHE A 280 10.75 -9.97 -3.92
CA PHE A 280 9.65 -9.59 -4.79
C PHE A 280 9.26 -10.68 -5.79
N GLU A 281 7.96 -10.87 -5.99
CA GLU A 281 7.40 -11.86 -6.92
C GLU A 281 6.39 -11.18 -7.86
N TRP A 282 6.61 -11.30 -9.18
CA TRP A 282 5.77 -10.67 -10.20
C TRP A 282 4.44 -11.42 -10.41
N ASP A 283 4.41 -12.72 -10.18
CA ASP A 283 3.29 -13.61 -10.50
C ASP A 283 2.51 -14.06 -9.27
N ARG A 284 2.84 -13.51 -8.09
CA ARG A 284 2.18 -13.87 -6.84
C ARG A 284 0.77 -13.32 -6.75
N VAL A 285 -0.17 -14.22 -6.53
CA VAL A 285 -1.59 -13.93 -6.25
C VAL A 285 -1.88 -14.31 -4.81
N PHE A 286 -2.57 -13.42 -4.09
CA PHE A 286 -3.01 -13.64 -2.72
C PHE A 286 -4.52 -13.84 -2.69
N GLU A 287 -4.99 -14.76 -1.86
CA GLU A 287 -6.41 -14.87 -1.52
C GLU A 287 -6.66 -14.17 -0.18
N ILE A 288 -7.57 -13.21 -0.17
CA ILE A 288 -7.99 -12.44 1.01
C ILE A 288 -9.44 -12.77 1.32
#